data_AF-A0A343W0P8-F1
#
_entry.id   AF-A0A343W0P8-F1
#
_cell.length_a   1.000
_cell.length_b   1.000
_cell.length_c   1.000
_cell.angle_alpha   90.00
_cell.angle_beta   90.00
_cell.angle_gamma   90.00
#
_symmetry.space_group_name_H-M   'P 1'
#
loop_
_entity.id
_entity.type
_entity.pdbx_description
1 polymer ?
#
loop_
_entity_poly.entity_id
_entity_poly.type
_entity_poly.pdbx_seq_one_letter_code
_entity_poly.pdbx_strand_id
1 'polypeptide(L)'
;TINAVTSGLLDIICNTVKKLLPKNAEIQQPDNINNNNPPPLKTFDSRTLIGIITFDSTIHFYNLNANLKQTQMMVVSDLNEIFLPIPEDILVNVQDCQNSIEILLDSLPSMWRNNQVMSSCAGSAIKAATLVLKKIGGKMILFLSSIPSIGDLTVNVNRESKNVKSKYKNIYGSNNTQENNMMDAKLREVELLNPLNNSYTELAQQITQFQIAVDLFACPTQLIGLDLATIYPLVKNSGGSLYYYPQFNIQQYNDKLREELLYTLTTETAWEFSKGE
;
A
#
# COMPACT_ATOMS: atom_id res chain seq x y z
N THR A 1 -3.37 10.66 -2.34
CA THR A 1 -2.85 11.86 -3.05
C THR A 1 -3.44 11.95 -4.45
N ILE A 2 -3.37 13.12 -5.10
CA ILE A 2 -3.81 13.33 -6.49
C ILE A 2 -3.24 12.29 -7.46
N ASN A 3 -1.97 11.90 -7.30
CA ASN A 3 -1.32 10.90 -8.16
C ASN A 3 -2.07 9.55 -8.19
N ALA A 4 -2.59 9.08 -7.05
CA ALA A 4 -3.34 7.81 -6.99
C ALA A 4 -4.68 7.89 -7.74
N VAL A 5 -5.30 9.07 -7.75
CA VAL A 5 -6.60 9.29 -8.38
C VAL A 5 -6.44 9.50 -9.88
N THR A 6 -5.55 10.40 -10.30
CA THR A 6 -5.37 10.75 -11.72
C THR A 6 -4.78 9.62 -12.54
N SER A 7 -4.02 8.71 -11.92
CA SER A 7 -3.48 7.53 -12.59
C SER A 7 -4.48 6.38 -12.75
N GLY A 8 -5.67 6.46 -12.13
CA GLY A 8 -6.64 5.37 -12.09
C GLY A 8 -6.24 4.21 -11.16
N LEU A 9 -5.18 4.36 -10.38
CA LEU A 9 -4.74 3.35 -9.40
C LEU A 9 -5.85 3.06 -8.37
N LEU A 10 -6.48 4.12 -7.84
CA LEU A 10 -7.55 3.98 -6.85
C LEU A 10 -8.75 3.18 -7.41
N ASP A 11 -9.12 3.41 -8.67
CA ASP A 11 -10.18 2.68 -9.35
C ASP A 11 -9.86 1.18 -9.47
N ILE A 12 -8.62 0.82 -9.84
CA ILE A 12 -8.23 -0.59 -9.96
C ILE A 12 -8.29 -1.28 -8.59
N ILE A 13 -7.77 -0.63 -7.55
CA ILE A 13 -7.78 -1.19 -6.19
C ILE A 13 -9.21 -1.42 -5.74
N CYS A 14 -10.08 -0.41 -5.84
CA CYS A 14 -11.46 -0.49 -5.38
C CYS A 14 -12.23 -1.59 -6.13
N ASN A 15 -12.09 -1.65 -7.46
CA ASN A 15 -12.75 -2.67 -8.27
C ASN A 15 -12.22 -4.08 -7.99
N THR A 16 -10.93 -4.23 -7.68
CA THR A 16 -10.33 -5.54 -7.40
C THR A 16 -10.77 -6.07 -6.04
N VAL A 17 -10.74 -5.24 -4.99
CA VAL A 17 -11.23 -5.61 -3.66
C VAL A 17 -12.73 -5.92 -3.70
N LYS A 18 -13.52 -5.11 -4.43
CA LYS A 18 -14.96 -5.33 -4.57
C LYS A 18 -15.29 -6.71 -5.15
N LYS A 19 -14.52 -7.19 -6.13
CA LYS A 19 -14.72 -8.53 -6.73
C LYS A 19 -14.59 -9.68 -5.72
N LEU A 20 -13.89 -9.48 -4.62
CA LEU A 20 -13.67 -10.49 -3.58
C LEU A 20 -14.76 -10.53 -2.50
N LEU A 21 -15.76 -9.63 -2.56
CA LEU A 21 -16.88 -9.67 -1.62
C LEU A 21 -17.69 -10.97 -1.78
N PRO A 22 -18.01 -11.68 -0.68
CA PRO A 22 -18.65 -13.00 -0.73
C PRO A 22 -19.94 -13.09 -1.54
N LYS A 23 -20.78 -12.03 -1.58
CA LYS A 23 -22.01 -11.95 -2.38
C LYS A 23 -21.78 -12.15 -3.88
N ASN A 24 -20.58 -11.87 -4.37
CA ASN A 24 -20.23 -12.09 -5.77
C ASN A 24 -20.01 -13.57 -6.11
N ALA A 25 -19.72 -14.41 -5.11
CA ALA A 25 -19.64 -15.86 -5.32
C ALA A 25 -21.03 -16.48 -5.53
N GLU A 26 -22.07 -15.95 -4.87
CA GLU A 26 -23.45 -16.42 -4.99
C GLU A 26 -24.05 -16.13 -6.37
N ILE A 27 -23.69 -15.00 -6.98
CA ILE A 27 -24.21 -14.55 -8.29
C ILE A 27 -23.73 -15.45 -9.46
N GLN A 28 -22.60 -16.15 -9.30
CA GLN A 28 -22.00 -16.99 -10.35
C GLN A 28 -22.26 -18.49 -10.17
N GLN A 29 -23.16 -18.89 -9.25
CA GLN A 29 -23.73 -20.24 -9.21
C GLN A 29 -25.15 -20.26 -9.80
N PRO A 30 -25.39 -19.95 -11.09
CA PRO A 30 -26.67 -20.32 -11.68
C PRO A 30 -26.70 -21.84 -11.87
N ASP A 31 -27.79 -22.46 -11.44
CA ASP A 31 -28.15 -23.85 -11.70
C ASP A 31 -27.96 -24.19 -13.19
N ASN A 32 -26.84 -24.78 -13.60
CA ASN A 32 -26.70 -25.38 -14.92
C ASN A 32 -25.65 -26.50 -14.95
N ILE A 33 -26.13 -27.68 -15.37
CA ILE A 33 -25.54 -29.02 -15.33
C ILE A 33 -24.44 -29.23 -16.39
N ASN A 34 -23.75 -28.19 -16.87
CA ASN A 34 -22.73 -28.35 -17.91
C ASN A 34 -21.31 -28.28 -17.33
N ASN A 35 -20.55 -29.35 -17.54
CA ASN A 35 -19.20 -29.65 -17.01
C ASN A 35 -18.06 -28.70 -17.47
N ASN A 36 -18.36 -27.47 -17.87
CA ASN A 36 -17.37 -26.46 -18.28
C ASN A 36 -17.39 -25.21 -17.38
N ASN A 37 -17.81 -25.36 -16.12
CA ASN A 37 -17.87 -24.23 -15.21
C ASN A 37 -16.44 -23.75 -14.88
N PRO A 38 -16.16 -22.44 -14.98
CA PRO A 38 -14.92 -21.88 -14.46
C PRO A 38 -14.80 -22.20 -12.97
N PRO A 39 -13.57 -22.30 -12.43
CA PRO A 39 -13.37 -22.55 -11.01
C PRO A 39 -14.12 -21.47 -10.19
N PRO A 40 -14.65 -21.83 -9.01
CA PRO A 40 -15.39 -20.90 -8.17
C PRO A 40 -14.56 -19.65 -7.90
N LEU A 41 -15.21 -18.49 -8.01
CA LEU A 41 -14.56 -17.21 -7.78
C LEU A 41 -14.03 -17.18 -6.34
N LYS A 42 -12.72 -16.97 -6.17
CA LYS A 42 -12.14 -16.77 -4.84
C LYS A 42 -12.72 -15.50 -4.21
N THR A 43 -13.17 -15.60 -2.96
CA THR A 43 -13.71 -14.49 -2.16
C THR A 43 -13.06 -14.49 -0.78
N PHE A 44 -13.31 -13.45 0.01
CA PHE A 44 -12.86 -13.39 1.39
C PHE A 44 -13.52 -14.48 2.25
N ASP A 45 -12.75 -15.07 3.16
CA ASP A 45 -13.28 -16.02 4.15
C ASP A 45 -14.28 -15.34 5.09
N SER A 46 -15.24 -16.11 5.60
CA SER A 46 -16.30 -15.67 6.51
C SER A 46 -15.80 -14.97 7.79
N ARG A 47 -14.58 -15.25 8.25
CA ARG A 47 -13.99 -14.62 9.45
C ARG A 47 -13.11 -13.42 9.14
N THR A 48 -12.95 -13.07 7.86
CA THR A 48 -12.08 -11.96 7.45
C THR A 48 -12.61 -10.65 8.03
N LEU A 49 -11.76 -9.96 8.79
CA LEU A 49 -11.99 -8.57 9.18
C LEU A 49 -11.27 -7.66 8.19
N ILE A 50 -11.92 -6.57 7.79
CA ILE A 50 -11.32 -5.55 6.93
C ILE A 50 -11.51 -4.16 7.54
N GLY A 51 -10.47 -3.32 7.38
CA GLY A 51 -10.55 -1.90 7.63
C GLY A 51 -10.00 -1.16 6.42
N ILE A 52 -10.61 -0.02 6.08
CA ILE A 52 -10.16 0.83 4.98
C ILE A 52 -9.71 2.15 5.56
N ILE A 53 -8.50 2.57 5.21
CA ILE A 53 -7.93 3.87 5.53
C ILE A 53 -7.43 4.48 4.23
N THR A 54 -7.78 5.73 3.96
CA THR A 54 -7.15 6.51 2.88
C THR A 54 -6.30 7.62 3.49
N PHE A 55 -5.37 8.15 2.71
CA PHE A 55 -4.52 9.25 3.16
C PHE A 55 -4.05 10.15 2.01
N ASP A 56 -3.77 11.40 2.37
CA ASP A 56 -3.04 12.37 1.58
C ASP A 56 -2.22 13.28 2.51
N SER A 57 -2.59 14.54 2.72
CA SER A 57 -2.07 15.36 3.82
C SER A 57 -2.71 15.01 5.16
N THR A 58 -3.84 14.30 5.16
CA THR A 58 -4.55 13.86 6.37
C THR A 58 -4.89 12.37 6.27
N ILE A 59 -5.24 11.75 7.40
CA ILE A 59 -5.65 10.34 7.48
C ILE A 59 -7.18 10.28 7.53
N HIS A 60 -7.78 9.37 6.76
CA HIS A 60 -9.23 9.21 6.71
C HIS A 60 -9.60 7.77 7.07
N PHE A 61 -10.31 7.63 8.19
CA PHE A 61 -10.92 6.38 8.63
C PHE A 61 -12.36 6.30 8.14
N TYR A 62 -12.83 5.10 7.84
CA TYR A 62 -14.21 4.86 7.42
C TYR A 62 -14.89 3.91 8.40
N ASN A 63 -15.98 4.36 9.03
CA ASN A 63 -16.83 3.50 9.84
C ASN A 63 -17.77 2.72 8.92
N LEU A 64 -17.56 1.41 8.87
CA LEU A 64 -18.24 0.48 7.97
C LEU A 64 -19.31 -0.37 8.67
N ASN A 65 -19.68 -0.02 9.90
CA ASN A 65 -20.69 -0.74 10.67
C ASN A 65 -22.01 -0.83 9.88
N ALA A 66 -22.51 -2.05 9.69
CA ALA A 66 -23.71 -2.35 8.90
C ALA A 66 -25.00 -1.72 9.47
N ASN A 67 -25.00 -1.30 10.74
CA ASN A 67 -26.14 -0.62 11.36
C ASN A 67 -26.24 0.86 10.98
N LEU A 68 -25.22 1.43 10.34
CA LEU A 68 -25.25 2.81 9.87
C LEU A 68 -26.02 2.91 8.55
N LYS A 69 -26.87 3.94 8.45
CA LYS A 69 -27.59 4.24 7.19
C LYS A 69 -26.64 4.64 6.06
N GLN A 70 -25.48 5.18 6.40
CA GLN A 70 -24.44 5.63 5.47
C GLN A 70 -23.07 5.54 6.14
N THR A 71 -22.05 5.17 5.36
CA THR A 71 -20.64 5.18 5.76
C THR A 71 -20.21 6.55 6.27
N GLN A 72 -19.56 6.60 7.43
CA GLN A 72 -19.02 7.83 8.01
C GLN A 72 -17.51 7.90 7.78
N MET A 73 -17.02 9.05 7.30
CA MET A 73 -15.59 9.33 7.18
C MET A 73 -15.13 10.20 8.35
N MET A 74 -14.06 9.78 9.02
CA MET A 74 -13.44 10.51 10.13
C MET A 74 -12.04 10.95 9.73
N VAL A 75 -11.79 12.25 9.78
CA VAL A 75 -10.53 12.86 9.34
C VAL A 75 -9.64 13.13 10.55
N VAL A 76 -8.42 12.62 10.52
CA VAL A 76 -7.35 12.93 11.47
C VAL A 76 -6.33 13.81 10.75
N SER A 77 -6.31 15.08 11.11
CA SER A 77 -5.43 16.09 10.51
C SER A 77 -4.19 16.41 11.36
N ASP A 78 -4.22 16.13 12.66
CA ASP A 78 -3.03 16.23 13.50
C ASP A 78 -2.17 14.99 13.30
N LEU A 79 -0.97 15.21 12.75
CA LEU A 79 -0.01 14.15 12.43
C LEU A 79 1.06 13.97 13.51
N ASN A 80 1.09 14.83 14.53
CA ASN A 80 2.09 14.75 15.61
C ASN A 80 1.73 13.66 16.62
N GLU A 81 0.44 13.56 16.96
CA GLU A 81 -0.08 12.57 17.90
C GLU A 81 -1.19 11.75 17.24
N ILE A 82 -0.81 10.61 16.67
CA ILE A 82 -1.77 9.73 15.98
C ILE A 82 -2.65 8.99 17.00
N PHE A 83 -3.97 9.14 16.86
CA PHE A 83 -4.98 8.45 17.65
C PHE A 83 -6.03 7.78 16.75
N LEU A 84 -6.77 6.83 17.33
CA LEU A 84 -7.95 6.25 16.67
C LEU A 84 -9.18 7.11 16.96
N PRO A 85 -9.88 7.63 15.95
CA PRO A 85 -11.03 8.51 16.16
C PRO A 85 -12.23 7.78 16.80
N ILE A 86 -12.28 6.45 16.66
CA ILE A 86 -13.24 5.57 17.34
C ILE A 86 -12.52 4.35 17.92
N PRO A 87 -12.97 3.81 19.07
CA PRO A 87 -12.31 2.70 19.75
C PRO A 87 -12.61 1.33 19.13
N GLU A 88 -13.74 1.18 18.44
CA GLU A 88 -14.26 -0.06 17.85
C GLU A 88 -14.76 0.22 16.42
N ASP A 89 -15.15 -0.81 15.66
CA ASP A 89 -15.73 -0.72 14.32
C ASP A 89 -14.84 -0.15 13.18
N ILE A 90 -13.53 0.01 13.39
CA ILE A 90 -12.60 0.29 12.28
C ILE A 90 -12.34 -0.97 11.46
N LEU A 91 -12.24 -2.12 12.14
CA LEU A 91 -12.20 -3.44 11.52
C LEU A 91 -13.60 -4.05 11.62
N VAL A 92 -14.19 -4.38 10.47
CA VAL A 92 -15.51 -4.99 10.40
C VAL A 92 -15.44 -6.35 9.72
N ASN A 93 -16.35 -7.25 10.09
CA ASN A 93 -16.46 -8.53 9.41
C ASN A 93 -16.91 -8.31 7.96
N VAL A 94 -16.16 -8.86 7.02
CA VAL A 94 -16.46 -8.72 5.58
C VAL A 94 -17.81 -9.31 5.28
N GLN A 95 -18.12 -10.53 5.75
CA GLN A 95 -19.39 -11.23 5.49
C GLN A 95 -20.60 -10.39 5.90
N ASP A 96 -20.55 -9.76 7.07
CA ASP A 96 -21.66 -8.99 7.62
C ASP A 96 -21.78 -7.59 6.99
N CYS A 97 -20.66 -6.98 6.58
CA CYS A 97 -20.60 -5.57 6.16
C CYS A 97 -20.39 -5.36 4.65
N GLN A 98 -20.58 -6.40 3.81
CA GLN A 98 -20.28 -6.37 2.36
C GLN A 98 -20.98 -5.23 1.60
N ASN A 99 -22.19 -4.84 2.02
CA ASN A 99 -22.94 -3.77 1.38
C ASN A 99 -22.32 -2.40 1.69
N SER A 100 -21.99 -2.13 2.95
CA SER A 100 -21.30 -0.90 3.36
C SER A 100 -19.91 -0.80 2.72
N ILE A 101 -19.19 -1.92 2.64
CA ILE A 101 -17.87 -1.99 1.97
C ILE A 101 -18.02 -1.69 0.47
N GLU A 102 -18.97 -2.33 -0.23
CA GLU A 102 -19.20 -2.08 -1.65
C GLU A 102 -19.52 -0.61 -1.94
N ILE A 103 -20.46 -0.03 -1.18
CA ILE A 103 -20.86 1.38 -1.33
C ILE A 103 -19.64 2.30 -1.14
N LEU A 104 -18.78 2.02 -0.15
CA LEU A 104 -17.55 2.79 0.03
C LEU A 104 -16.61 2.63 -1.17
N LEU A 105 -16.35 1.39 -1.62
CA LEU A 105 -15.44 1.12 -2.74
C LEU A 105 -15.92 1.77 -4.05
N ASP A 106 -17.23 1.83 -4.30
CA ASP A 106 -17.81 2.52 -5.46
C ASP A 106 -17.71 4.06 -5.35
N SER A 107 -17.85 4.58 -4.14
CA SER A 107 -17.81 6.03 -3.89
C SER A 107 -16.39 6.60 -3.76
N LEU A 108 -15.39 5.81 -3.37
CA LEU A 108 -14.03 6.30 -3.13
C LEU A 108 -13.39 7.02 -4.34
N PRO A 109 -13.37 6.46 -5.56
CA PRO A 109 -12.79 7.15 -6.71
C PRO A 109 -13.51 8.46 -7.05
N SER A 110 -14.83 8.51 -6.85
CA SER A 110 -15.62 9.70 -7.13
C SER A 110 -15.49 10.76 -6.04
N MET A 111 -15.39 10.36 -4.76
CA MET A 111 -15.13 11.21 -3.60
C MET A 111 -13.80 11.97 -3.75
N TRP A 112 -12.77 11.29 -4.22
CA TRP A 112 -11.42 11.86 -4.33
C TRP A 112 -11.07 12.38 -5.73
N ARG A 113 -11.99 12.31 -6.71
CA ARG A 113 -11.75 12.67 -8.13
C ARG A 113 -11.08 14.04 -8.32
N ASN A 114 -11.48 15.03 -7.52
CA ASN A 114 -11.00 16.40 -7.62
C ASN A 114 -9.89 16.74 -6.60
N ASN A 115 -9.35 15.74 -5.89
CA ASN A 115 -8.29 15.96 -4.90
C ASN A 115 -7.04 16.55 -5.57
N GLN A 116 -6.55 17.68 -5.05
CA GLN A 116 -5.34 18.37 -5.51
C GLN A 116 -4.15 18.21 -4.57
N VAL A 117 -4.28 17.42 -3.51
CA VAL A 117 -3.23 17.25 -2.50
C VAL A 117 -2.11 16.36 -3.04
N MET A 118 -0.92 16.96 -3.17
CA MET A 118 0.32 16.29 -3.56
C MET A 118 1.03 15.61 -2.38
N SER A 119 0.90 16.19 -1.18
CA SER A 119 1.58 15.72 0.02
C SER A 119 1.04 14.38 0.48
N SER A 120 1.91 13.56 1.06
CA SER A 120 1.60 12.21 1.56
C SER A 120 2.07 12.06 3.00
N CYS A 121 1.14 11.80 3.92
CA CYS A 121 1.37 11.47 5.32
C CYS A 121 1.44 9.96 5.55
N ALA A 122 1.93 9.20 4.57
CA ALA A 122 1.90 7.73 4.59
C ALA A 122 2.52 7.12 5.85
N GLY A 123 3.61 7.69 6.38
CA GLY A 123 4.21 7.18 7.62
C GLY A 123 3.30 7.30 8.83
N SER A 124 2.62 8.45 8.98
CA SER A 124 1.58 8.64 9.98
C SER A 124 0.39 7.70 9.76
N ALA A 125 -0.01 7.45 8.50
CA ALA A 125 -1.07 6.51 8.17
C ALA A 125 -0.69 5.04 8.50
N ILE A 126 0.57 4.66 8.32
CA ILE A 126 1.08 3.35 8.75
C ILE A 126 0.99 3.22 10.28
N LYS A 127 1.43 4.24 11.04
CA LYS A 127 1.28 4.24 12.50
C LYS A 127 -0.19 4.13 12.94
N ALA A 128 -1.09 4.86 12.28
CA ALA A 128 -2.54 4.76 12.51
C ALA A 128 -3.07 3.33 12.27
N ALA A 129 -2.72 2.73 11.14
CA ALA A 129 -3.11 1.36 10.82
C ALA A 129 -2.49 0.33 11.79
N THR A 130 -1.27 0.58 12.29
CA THR A 130 -0.68 -0.21 13.38
C THR A 130 -1.54 -0.16 14.64
N LEU A 131 -2.05 1.00 15.04
CA LEU A 131 -2.92 1.11 16.22
C LEU A 131 -4.22 0.31 16.05
N VAL A 132 -4.78 0.29 14.84
CA VAL A 132 -5.97 -0.50 14.51
C VAL A 132 -5.70 -1.99 14.65
N LEU A 133 -4.58 -2.46 14.10
CA LEU A 133 -4.24 -3.89 14.06
C LEU A 133 -3.60 -4.39 15.37
N LYS A 134 -3.06 -3.51 16.22
CA LYS A 134 -2.24 -3.86 17.40
C LYS A 134 -2.84 -4.92 18.32
N LYS A 135 -4.18 -4.99 18.44
CA LYS A 135 -4.87 -5.93 19.33
C LYS A 135 -5.07 -7.33 18.71
N ILE A 136 -5.12 -7.43 17.39
CA ILE A 136 -5.53 -8.66 16.67
C ILE A 136 -4.39 -9.21 15.81
N GLY A 137 -3.45 -8.36 15.38
CA GLY A 137 -2.48 -8.66 14.33
C GLY A 137 -3.12 -8.63 12.94
N GLY A 138 -2.36 -9.08 11.93
CA GLY A 138 -2.86 -9.24 10.56
C GLY A 138 -1.98 -8.58 9.50
N LYS A 139 -2.58 -8.29 8.34
CA LYS A 139 -1.86 -7.73 7.18
C LYS A 139 -2.27 -6.28 6.92
N MET A 140 -1.29 -5.43 6.70
CA MET A 140 -1.47 -4.11 6.10
C MET A 140 -1.08 -4.19 4.63
N ILE A 141 -2.00 -3.82 3.73
CA ILE A 141 -1.71 -3.69 2.30
C ILE A 141 -1.63 -2.20 1.98
N LEU A 142 -0.41 -1.71 1.79
CA LEU A 142 -0.11 -0.31 1.58
C LEU A 142 0.05 -0.02 0.10
N PHE A 143 -0.67 0.99 -0.39
CA PHE A 143 -0.53 1.49 -1.77
C PHE A 143 0.10 2.88 -1.74
N LEU A 144 1.24 3.06 -2.43
CA LEU A 144 1.95 4.33 -2.51
C LEU A 144 2.13 4.76 -3.97
N SER A 145 1.65 5.96 -4.31
CA SER A 145 1.90 6.63 -5.59
C SER A 145 2.67 7.95 -5.46
N SER A 146 2.92 8.38 -4.23
CA SER A 146 3.63 9.60 -3.87
C SER A 146 4.55 9.33 -2.69
N ILE A 147 5.68 10.03 -2.66
CA ILE A 147 6.68 9.92 -1.60
C ILE A 147 6.06 10.38 -0.26
N PRO A 148 6.27 9.67 0.86
CA PRO A 148 5.92 10.16 2.19
C PRO A 148 6.64 11.49 2.47
N SER A 149 5.93 12.61 2.42
CA SER A 149 6.53 13.96 2.39
C SER A 149 6.24 14.78 3.64
N ILE A 150 5.23 14.40 4.43
CA ILE A 150 4.85 15.08 5.67
C ILE A 150 4.52 14.08 6.78
N GLY A 151 4.43 14.55 8.02
CA GLY A 151 4.11 13.73 9.19
C GLY A 151 5.31 12.87 9.62
N ASP A 152 5.01 11.69 10.15
CA ASP A 152 6.02 10.74 10.58
C ASP A 152 6.65 9.99 9.40
N LEU A 153 7.88 9.50 9.59
CA LEU A 153 8.61 8.64 8.64
C LEU A 153 8.71 9.24 7.22
N THR A 154 8.90 10.56 7.13
CA THR A 154 9.11 11.22 5.84
C THR A 154 10.36 10.67 5.14
N VAL A 155 10.29 10.59 3.82
CA VAL A 155 11.37 10.09 2.97
C VAL A 155 11.93 11.23 2.13
N ASN A 156 13.25 11.29 2.00
CA ASN A 156 13.92 12.39 1.31
C ASN A 156 14.13 12.10 -0.19
N VAL A 157 13.41 12.84 -1.02
CA VAL A 157 13.50 12.83 -2.49
C VAL A 157 14.90 13.17 -3.03
N ASN A 158 15.68 13.94 -2.28
CA ASN A 158 16.94 14.52 -2.74
C ASN A 158 18.14 13.58 -2.62
N ARG A 159 17.97 12.32 -2.20
CA ARG A 159 19.03 11.31 -2.31
C ARG A 159 19.46 11.11 -3.76
N GLU A 160 18.50 11.04 -4.67
CA GLU A 160 18.78 10.88 -6.09
C GLU A 160 19.22 12.21 -6.74
N SER A 161 18.82 13.36 -6.16
CA SER A 161 18.96 14.68 -6.80
C SER A 161 20.18 15.51 -6.41
N LYS A 162 21.08 15.05 -5.51
CA LYS A 162 22.37 15.73 -5.33
C LYS A 162 23.28 15.46 -6.55
N ASN A 163 23.12 16.32 -7.56
CA ASN A 163 23.87 16.48 -8.81
C ASN A 163 23.43 15.68 -10.06
N VAL A 164 22.15 15.76 -10.45
CA VAL A 164 21.73 15.45 -11.83
C VAL A 164 21.92 16.68 -12.75
N LYS A 165 23.18 17.11 -12.92
CA LYS A 165 23.65 17.93 -14.06
C LYS A 165 25.10 17.59 -14.41
N SER A 166 25.45 16.31 -14.47
CA SER A 166 26.63 15.85 -15.22
C SER A 166 26.67 14.33 -15.31
N LYS A 167 27.17 13.80 -16.43
CA LYS A 167 27.91 12.52 -16.54
C LYS A 167 27.21 11.15 -16.70
N TYR A 168 25.88 11.01 -16.75
CA TYR A 168 25.31 9.67 -17.07
C TYR A 168 25.39 9.25 -18.56
N LYS A 169 26.07 10.02 -19.41
CA LYS A 169 26.29 9.63 -20.83
C LYS A 169 27.51 8.72 -21.06
N ASN A 170 28.34 8.46 -20.05
CA ASN A 170 29.61 7.73 -20.24
C ASN A 170 29.78 6.48 -19.36
N ILE A 171 28.79 5.57 -19.31
CA ILE A 171 28.98 4.27 -18.63
C ILE A 171 29.35 3.14 -19.61
N TYR A 172 29.15 3.32 -20.92
CA TYR A 172 29.64 2.37 -21.95
C TYR A 172 30.61 2.98 -22.98
N GLY A 173 31.01 4.23 -22.79
CA GLY A 173 32.01 4.89 -23.61
C GLY A 173 33.42 4.61 -23.09
N SER A 174 34.06 3.56 -23.59
CA SER A 174 35.51 3.42 -23.52
C SER A 174 36.15 4.71 -24.00
N ASN A 175 36.93 5.37 -23.14
CA ASN A 175 38.28 5.89 -23.42
C ASN A 175 38.70 6.96 -22.39
N ASN A 176 39.70 6.56 -21.61
CA ASN A 176 40.80 7.37 -21.05
C ASN A 176 40.54 8.38 -19.91
N THR A 177 41.44 8.23 -18.92
CA THR A 177 41.92 9.19 -17.91
C THR A 177 41.02 9.54 -16.71
N GLN A 178 41.32 8.89 -15.57
CA GLN A 178 41.52 9.43 -14.21
C GLN A 178 40.98 8.46 -13.14
N GLU A 179 41.88 7.66 -12.56
CA GLU A 179 41.60 6.53 -11.65
C GLU A 179 41.02 6.93 -10.27
N ASN A 180 40.91 8.22 -9.94
CA ASN A 180 40.40 8.67 -8.63
C ASN A 180 38.89 8.99 -8.60
N ASN A 181 38.20 9.03 -9.75
CA ASN A 181 36.77 9.39 -9.82
C ASN A 181 35.82 8.17 -9.96
N MET A 182 36.35 6.98 -10.24
CA MET A 182 35.54 5.79 -10.52
C MET A 182 35.12 5.04 -9.23
N MET A 183 35.96 5.07 -8.20
CA MET A 183 35.66 4.46 -6.89
C MET A 183 34.52 5.20 -6.17
N ASP A 184 34.48 6.53 -6.30
CA ASP A 184 33.46 7.40 -5.68
C ASP A 184 32.05 7.18 -6.27
N ALA A 185 31.96 6.83 -7.57
CA ALA A 185 30.68 6.52 -8.20
C ALA A 185 30.10 5.17 -7.72
N LYS A 186 30.92 4.12 -7.67
CA LYS A 186 30.50 2.80 -7.21
C LYS A 186 30.11 2.79 -5.72
N LEU A 187 30.87 3.50 -4.88
CA LEU A 187 30.54 3.66 -3.47
C LEU A 187 29.21 4.41 -3.28
N ARG A 188 28.98 5.46 -4.06
CA ARG A 188 27.72 6.22 -4.04
C ARG A 188 26.52 5.39 -4.51
N GLU A 189 26.68 4.54 -5.52
CA GLU A 189 25.63 3.60 -5.93
C GLU A 189 25.25 2.64 -4.80
N VAL A 190 26.24 2.10 -4.09
CA VAL A 190 26.00 1.23 -2.94
C VAL A 190 25.33 1.98 -1.79
N GLU A 191 25.70 3.24 -1.53
CA GLU A 191 25.05 4.08 -0.53
C GLU A 191 23.57 4.34 -0.83
N LEU A 192 23.21 4.51 -2.11
CA LEU A 192 21.80 4.69 -2.53
C LEU A 192 20.94 3.44 -2.32
N LEU A 193 21.55 2.25 -2.23
CA LEU A 193 20.86 1.01 -1.91
C LEU A 193 20.61 0.83 -0.40
N ASN A 194 21.27 1.64 0.44
CA ASN A 194 21.06 1.60 1.88
C ASN A 194 19.93 2.53 2.32
N PRO A 195 19.14 2.16 3.34
CA PRO A 195 18.13 3.04 3.93
C PRO A 195 18.74 4.36 4.42
N LEU A 196 17.96 5.46 4.42
CA LEU A 196 18.44 6.78 4.88
C LEU A 196 18.73 6.83 6.35
N ASN A 197 17.87 6.15 7.07
CA ASN A 197 17.84 6.05 8.50
C ASN A 197 17.19 4.71 8.85
N ASN A 198 17.22 4.38 10.13
CA ASN A 198 16.67 3.13 10.63
C ASN A 198 15.17 3.24 10.97
N SER A 199 14.50 4.36 10.73
CA SER A 199 13.14 4.58 11.26
C SER A 199 12.12 3.57 10.73
N TYR A 200 12.22 3.15 9.46
CA TYR A 200 11.39 2.07 8.92
C TYR A 200 11.78 0.68 9.43
N THR A 201 13.06 0.45 9.73
CA THR A 201 13.55 -0.78 10.37
C THR A 201 13.05 -0.91 11.81
N GLU A 202 13.14 0.17 12.58
CA GLU A 202 12.63 0.27 13.96
C GLU A 202 11.11 0.09 13.99
N LEU A 203 10.39 0.73 13.08
CA LEU A 203 8.95 0.50 12.94
C LEU A 203 8.65 -0.97 12.63
N ALA A 204 9.40 -1.61 11.74
CA ALA A 204 9.22 -3.03 11.44
C ALA A 204 9.32 -3.90 12.69
N GLN A 205 10.35 -3.66 13.52
CA GLN A 205 10.54 -4.36 14.80
C GLN A 205 9.40 -4.12 15.79
N GLN A 206 8.77 -2.94 15.76
CA GLN A 206 7.62 -2.64 16.60
C GLN A 206 6.35 -3.37 16.13
N ILE A 207 6.06 -3.34 14.83
CA ILE A 207 4.82 -3.92 14.31
C ILE A 207 4.83 -5.46 14.34
N THR A 208 6.00 -6.09 14.23
CA THR A 208 6.12 -7.55 14.32
C THR A 208 5.83 -8.08 15.72
N GLN A 209 6.04 -7.28 16.78
CA GLN A 209 5.61 -7.63 18.15
C GLN A 209 4.09 -7.76 18.25
N PHE A 210 3.35 -7.12 17.36
CA PHE A 210 1.90 -7.21 17.25
C PHE A 210 1.45 -8.14 16.12
N GLN A 211 2.35 -8.96 15.58
CA GLN A 211 2.06 -9.90 14.49
C GLN A 211 1.49 -9.23 13.23
N ILE A 212 1.97 -8.02 12.93
CA ILE A 212 1.56 -7.25 11.76
C ILE A 212 2.60 -7.40 10.65
N ALA A 213 2.15 -7.80 9.46
CA ALA A 213 2.94 -7.80 8.23
C ALA A 213 2.52 -6.65 7.29
N VAL A 214 3.44 -6.12 6.50
CA VAL A 214 3.16 -5.03 5.54
C VAL A 214 3.54 -5.43 4.13
N ASP A 215 2.53 -5.54 3.25
CA ASP A 215 2.72 -5.63 1.81
C ASP A 215 2.67 -4.23 1.19
N LEU A 216 3.58 -3.93 0.25
CA LEU A 216 3.68 -2.63 -0.39
C LEU A 216 3.49 -2.72 -1.91
N PHE A 217 2.46 -2.07 -2.41
CA PHE A 217 2.25 -1.78 -3.83
C PHE A 217 2.75 -0.36 -4.14
N ALA A 218 3.97 -0.28 -4.67
CA ALA A 218 4.65 0.96 -5.02
C ALA A 218 4.41 1.32 -6.50
N CYS A 219 3.60 2.35 -6.73
CA CYS A 219 3.11 2.80 -8.03
C CYS A 219 3.43 4.30 -8.28
N PRO A 220 4.70 4.74 -8.27
CA PRO A 220 5.04 6.13 -8.54
C PRO A 220 4.60 6.54 -9.96
N THR A 221 3.88 7.65 -10.06
CA THR A 221 3.43 8.20 -11.35
C THR A 221 4.43 9.16 -11.97
N GLN A 222 5.33 9.71 -11.16
CA GLN A 222 6.38 10.63 -11.59
C GLN A 222 7.70 9.88 -11.77
N LEU A 223 8.62 10.50 -12.52
CA LEU A 223 9.95 9.95 -12.75
C LEU A 223 10.79 9.90 -11.48
N ILE A 224 10.46 10.74 -10.50
CA ILE A 224 11.04 10.77 -9.17
C ILE A 224 10.52 9.56 -8.39
N GLY A 225 11.43 8.67 -7.98
CA GLY A 225 11.10 7.42 -7.27
C GLY A 225 10.63 7.63 -5.83
N LEU A 226 10.14 6.56 -5.20
CA LEU A 226 9.66 6.57 -3.81
C LEU A 226 10.78 6.50 -2.74
N ASP A 227 12.05 6.45 -3.15
CA ASP A 227 13.20 6.00 -2.33
C ASP A 227 12.86 4.71 -1.56
N LEU A 228 12.61 3.66 -2.36
CA LEU A 228 12.25 2.35 -1.83
C LEU A 228 13.35 1.75 -0.94
N ALA A 229 14.61 2.16 -1.10
CA ALA A 229 15.69 1.72 -0.22
C ALA A 229 15.40 2.10 1.25
N THR A 230 14.79 3.25 1.50
CA THR A 230 14.39 3.69 2.84
C THR A 230 13.15 2.97 3.36
N ILE A 231 12.15 2.70 2.52
CA ILE A 231 10.85 2.11 2.93
C ILE A 231 10.91 0.58 3.03
N TYR A 232 11.67 -0.08 2.13
CA TYR A 232 11.71 -1.54 1.98
C TYR A 232 12.04 -2.33 3.25
N PRO A 233 12.90 -1.86 4.18
CA PRO A 233 13.13 -2.57 5.44
C PRO A 233 11.84 -2.86 6.22
N LEU A 234 10.82 -2.00 6.15
CA LEU A 234 9.51 -2.25 6.78
C LEU A 234 8.84 -3.50 6.20
N VAL A 235 8.78 -3.59 4.88
CA VAL A 235 8.16 -4.71 4.16
C VAL A 235 8.95 -5.99 4.43
N LYS A 236 10.26 -5.95 4.23
CA LYS A 236 11.15 -7.11 4.39
C LYS A 236 11.14 -7.66 5.81
N ASN A 237 11.30 -6.81 6.81
CA ASN A 237 11.46 -7.25 8.20
C ASN A 237 10.12 -7.61 8.86
N SER A 238 8.98 -7.18 8.30
CA SER A 238 7.65 -7.61 8.72
C SER A 238 7.15 -8.88 8.01
N GLY A 239 7.94 -9.44 7.09
CA GLY A 239 7.59 -10.66 6.35
C GLY A 239 6.62 -10.45 5.20
N GLY A 240 6.44 -9.21 4.74
CA GLY A 240 5.59 -8.86 3.61
C GLY A 240 6.31 -8.87 2.26
N SER A 241 5.59 -8.45 1.22
CA SER A 241 6.01 -8.45 -0.18
C SER A 241 5.99 -7.06 -0.80
N LEU A 242 6.96 -6.78 -1.68
CA LEU A 242 7.05 -5.53 -2.46
C LEU A 242 6.63 -5.78 -3.91
N TYR A 243 5.63 -5.04 -4.37
CA TYR A 243 5.18 -4.99 -5.75
C TYR A 243 5.51 -3.60 -6.32
N TYR A 244 6.38 -3.54 -7.33
CA TYR A 244 6.88 -2.27 -7.87
C TYR A 244 6.45 -2.07 -9.33
N TYR A 245 5.81 -0.93 -9.59
CA TYR A 245 5.30 -0.51 -10.89
C TYR A 245 5.91 0.86 -11.24
N PRO A 246 7.09 0.89 -11.88
CA PRO A 246 7.78 2.13 -12.21
C PRO A 246 6.96 2.95 -13.22
N GLN A 247 6.91 4.27 -13.03
CA GLN A 247 6.17 5.20 -13.91
C GLN A 247 4.76 4.68 -14.22
N PHE A 248 4.00 4.43 -13.16
CA PHE A 248 2.74 3.72 -13.23
C PHE A 248 1.80 4.31 -14.29
N ASN A 249 1.47 3.47 -15.27
CA ASN A 249 0.52 3.73 -16.32
C ASN A 249 -0.53 2.62 -16.33
N ILE A 250 -1.81 3.02 -16.22
CA ILE A 250 -2.95 2.10 -16.20
C ILE A 250 -3.01 1.20 -17.44
N GLN A 251 -2.68 1.71 -18.64
CA GLN A 251 -2.73 0.92 -19.86
C GLN A 251 -1.74 -0.25 -19.86
N GLN A 252 -0.64 -0.10 -19.13
CA GLN A 252 0.42 -1.11 -19.05
C GLN A 252 0.25 -2.05 -17.86
N TYR A 253 -0.15 -1.52 -16.70
CA TYR A 253 -0.09 -2.27 -15.44
C TYR A 253 -1.45 -2.70 -14.89
N ASN A 254 -2.57 -2.37 -15.54
CA ASN A 254 -3.91 -2.72 -15.05
C ASN A 254 -4.06 -4.21 -14.72
N ASP A 255 -3.80 -5.09 -15.69
CA ASP A 255 -4.01 -6.54 -15.49
C ASP A 255 -3.02 -7.11 -14.48
N LYS A 256 -1.74 -6.74 -14.58
CA LYS A 256 -0.70 -7.18 -13.64
C LYS A 256 -1.03 -6.79 -12.20
N LEU A 257 -1.36 -5.52 -11.96
CA LEU A 257 -1.67 -5.02 -10.61
C LEU A 257 -2.92 -5.69 -10.07
N ARG A 258 -3.95 -5.86 -10.92
CA ARG A 258 -5.18 -6.56 -10.53
C ARG A 258 -4.89 -8.01 -10.14
N GLU A 259 -4.11 -8.75 -10.92
CA GLU A 259 -3.79 -10.16 -10.65
C GLU A 259 -2.92 -10.32 -9.40
N GLU A 260 -1.89 -9.50 -9.24
CA GLU A 260 -1.02 -9.53 -8.05
C GLU A 260 -1.81 -9.16 -6.78
N LEU A 261 -2.70 -8.16 -6.84
CA LEU A 261 -3.57 -7.81 -5.72
C LEU A 261 -4.57 -8.93 -5.40
N LEU A 262 -5.19 -9.54 -6.42
CA LEU A 262 -6.07 -10.71 -6.25
C LEU A 262 -5.33 -11.87 -5.60
N TYR A 263 -4.09 -12.12 -6.04
CA TYR A 263 -3.23 -13.12 -5.44
C TYR A 263 -2.99 -12.79 -3.96
N THR A 264 -2.44 -11.61 -3.65
CA THR A 264 -2.14 -11.19 -2.26
C THR A 264 -3.34 -11.30 -1.31
N LEU A 265 -4.54 -10.94 -1.78
CA LEU A 265 -5.77 -10.98 -0.98
C LEU A 265 -6.36 -12.38 -0.81
N THR A 266 -5.98 -13.36 -1.65
CA THR A 266 -6.56 -14.71 -1.65
C THR A 266 -5.55 -15.82 -1.39
N THR A 267 -4.26 -15.51 -1.26
CA THR A 267 -3.24 -16.47 -0.86
C THR A 267 -3.43 -16.84 0.61
N GLU A 268 -3.43 -18.14 0.89
CA GLU A 268 -3.40 -18.66 2.26
C GLU A 268 -2.19 -18.08 2.98
N THR A 269 -2.47 -17.40 4.09
CA THR A 269 -1.44 -16.80 4.94
C THR A 269 -1.52 -17.45 6.31
N ALA A 270 -0.41 -18.00 6.78
CA ALA A 270 -0.28 -18.43 8.17
C ALA A 270 0.16 -17.24 9.03
N TRP A 271 -0.49 -17.07 10.17
CA TRP A 271 -0.17 -16.05 11.17
C TRP A 271 0.63 -16.70 12.32
N GLU A 272 1.37 -15.88 13.08
CA GLU A 272 2.07 -16.32 14.31
C GLU A 272 3.22 -17.33 14.11
N PHE A 273 3.94 -17.26 12.99
CA PHE A 273 5.05 -18.18 12.76
C PHE A 273 6.34 -17.74 13.48
N SER A 274 6.74 -18.46 14.53
CA SER A 274 8.11 -18.42 15.04
C SER A 274 8.96 -19.47 14.33
N LYS A 275 10.07 -19.09 13.70
CA LYS A 275 11.11 -20.07 13.37
C LYS A 275 11.67 -20.59 14.70
N GLY A 276 11.43 -21.87 15.00
CA GLY A 276 12.07 -22.54 16.13
C GLY A 276 13.60 -22.37 16.04
N GLU A 277 14.21 -22.05 17.18
CA GLU A 277 15.66 -21.92 17.36
C GLU A 277 16.42 -23.20 16.97
#